data_AF-A0A927E2X1-F1
#
_entry.id   AF-A0A927E2X1-F1
#
_cell.length_a   1.000
_cell.length_b   1.000
_cell.length_c   1.000
_cell.angle_alpha   90.00
_cell.angle_beta   90.00
_cell.angle_gamma   90.00
#
_symmetry.space_group_name_H-M   'P 1'
#
loop_
_entity.id
_entity.type
_entity.pdbx_description
1 polymer ?
#
loop_
_entity_poly.entity_id
_entity_poly.type
_entity_poly.pdbx_seq_one_letter_code
_entity_poly.pdbx_strand_id
1 'polypeptide(L)'
;MQISLDGCRNSTQATDRARLEARKILYSRLTMTVKVLESTQVVRGTVVQCPDMYDNAQQTGYITGRSGDVFSTSERIDFSLGDMWVVMTDSLGNYRGRWRAYPVSGKPKAFRAAADTFDLNIYDRSTVQNPSRYFIATDSELNSTIWRVDSAKPNGDDTQTLSLTEYSDSIYP
;
A
#
# COMPACT_ATOMS: atom_id res chain seq x y z
N MET A 1 14.81 12.45 -22.76
CA MET A 1 13.48 12.76 -22.22
C MET A 1 12.97 14.00 -22.92
N GLN A 2 11.91 13.89 -23.71
CA GLN A 2 11.29 15.03 -24.39
C GLN A 2 10.06 15.44 -23.59
N ILE A 3 10.00 16.70 -23.15
CA ILE A 3 8.87 17.23 -22.39
C ILE A 3 7.94 17.94 -23.38
N SER A 4 6.72 17.42 -23.58
CA SER A 4 5.68 18.11 -24.33
C SER A 4 4.76 18.87 -23.37
N LEU A 5 4.58 20.18 -23.60
CA LEU A 5 3.69 21.05 -22.83
C LEU A 5 2.38 21.24 -23.59
N ASP A 6 1.66 20.15 -23.83
CA ASP A 6 0.42 20.19 -24.61
C ASP A 6 -0.67 21.00 -23.87
N GLY A 7 -1.42 21.82 -24.62
CA GLY A 7 -2.62 22.50 -24.11
C GLY A 7 -2.39 23.81 -23.35
N CYS A 8 -1.17 24.36 -23.31
CA CYS A 8 -0.91 25.66 -22.69
C CYS A 8 -1.29 26.81 -23.63
N ARG A 9 -2.17 27.73 -23.18
CA ARG A 9 -2.63 28.91 -23.94
C ARG A 9 -2.05 30.24 -23.46
N ASN A 10 -1.45 30.27 -22.27
CA ASN A 10 -0.81 31.46 -21.71
C ASN A 10 0.44 31.10 -20.87
N SER A 11 1.22 32.13 -20.51
CA SER A 11 2.49 31.98 -19.78
C SER A 11 2.31 31.36 -18.38
N THR A 12 1.21 31.68 -17.70
CA THR A 12 0.90 31.11 -16.37
C THR A 12 0.71 29.60 -16.47
N GLN A 13 -0.13 29.13 -17.39
CA GLN A 13 -0.36 27.70 -17.63
C GLN A 13 0.94 26.97 -18.01
N ALA A 14 1.75 27.56 -18.87
CA ALA A 14 3.04 26.99 -19.26
C ALA A 14 4.00 26.87 -18.07
N THR A 15 4.05 27.90 -17.21
CA THR A 15 4.88 27.91 -16.00
C THR A 15 4.44 26.85 -15.00
N ASP A 16 3.14 26.74 -14.74
CA ASP A 16 2.58 25.77 -13.81
C ASP A 16 2.80 24.33 -14.32
N ARG A 17 2.63 24.11 -15.62
CA ARG A 17 2.91 22.82 -16.25
C ARG A 17 4.39 22.46 -16.18
N ALA A 18 5.29 23.41 -16.47
CA ALA A 18 6.73 23.19 -16.38
C ALA A 18 7.16 22.84 -14.94
N ARG A 19 6.60 23.52 -13.94
CA ARG A 19 6.83 23.20 -12.52
C ARG A 19 6.32 21.82 -12.14
N LEU A 20 5.13 21.43 -12.61
CA LEU A 20 4.59 20.09 -12.37
C LEU A 20 5.50 19.00 -12.95
N GLU A 21 5.93 19.13 -14.21
CA GLU A 21 6.83 18.16 -14.83
C GLU A 21 8.21 18.12 -14.14
N ALA A 22 8.76 19.27 -13.75
CA ALA A 22 10.00 19.33 -12.98
C ALA A 22 9.89 18.59 -11.63
N ARG A 23 8.76 18.77 -10.91
CA ARG A 23 8.52 18.08 -9.64
C ARG A 23 8.32 16.58 -9.82
N LYS A 24 7.64 16.13 -10.88
CA LYS A 24 7.52 14.69 -11.19
C LYS A 24 8.89 14.06 -11.40
N ILE A 25 9.77 14.70 -12.16
CA ILE A 25 11.15 14.21 -12.36
C ILE A 25 11.90 14.15 -11.03
N LEU A 26 11.68 15.12 -10.13
CA LEU A 26 12.36 15.18 -8.86
C LEU A 26 11.88 14.10 -7.88
N TYR A 27 10.58 13.84 -7.80
CA TYR A 27 9.92 13.06 -6.74
C TYR A 27 9.30 11.72 -7.17
N SER A 28 9.27 11.40 -8.47
CA SER A 28 8.75 10.12 -8.99
C SER A 28 9.84 9.43 -9.79
N ARG A 29 10.86 8.91 -9.09
CA ARG A 29 12.07 8.33 -9.71
C ARG A 29 12.03 6.82 -9.78
N LEU A 30 11.26 6.19 -8.89
CA LEU A 30 11.13 4.75 -8.82
C LEU A 30 9.90 4.28 -9.58
N THR A 31 10.04 3.10 -10.19
CA THR A 31 8.95 2.37 -10.82
C THR A 31 8.94 0.95 -10.29
N MET A 32 7.76 0.38 -10.12
CA MET A 32 7.59 -1.01 -9.68
C MET A 32 6.59 -1.72 -10.58
N THR A 33 6.86 -2.99 -10.87
CA THR A 33 5.92 -3.87 -11.57
C THR A 33 5.49 -4.96 -10.62
N VAL A 34 4.18 -5.09 -10.38
CA VAL A 34 3.64 -6.13 -9.50
C VAL A 34 2.59 -6.96 -10.22
N LYS A 35 2.58 -8.26 -9.94
CA LYS A 35 1.50 -9.18 -10.34
C LYS A 35 0.59 -9.38 -9.14
N VAL A 36 -0.69 -9.04 -9.28
CA VAL A 36 -1.69 -9.16 -8.21
C VAL A 36 -2.90 -9.94 -8.72
N LEU A 37 -3.71 -10.47 -7.80
CA LEU A 37 -5.00 -11.07 -8.17
C LEU A 37 -5.93 -9.99 -8.76
N GLU A 38 -6.75 -10.38 -9.73
CA GLU A 38 -7.78 -9.53 -10.33
C GLU A 38 -9.08 -9.55 -9.49
N SER A 39 -8.94 -9.56 -8.16
CA SER A 39 -10.08 -9.61 -7.24
C SER A 39 -10.76 -8.25 -7.04
N THR A 40 -10.08 -7.17 -7.39
CA THR A 40 -10.61 -5.80 -7.33
C THR A 40 -10.16 -5.00 -8.55
N GLN A 41 -11.02 -4.09 -9.00
CA GLN A 41 -10.70 -3.23 -10.12
C GLN A 41 -9.71 -2.15 -9.69
N VAL A 42 -8.52 -2.17 -10.31
CA VAL A 42 -7.52 -1.12 -10.14
C VAL A 42 -7.48 -0.28 -11.41
N VAL A 43 -7.71 1.03 -11.27
CA VAL A 43 -7.76 1.96 -12.40
C VAL A 43 -6.47 2.77 -12.47
N ARG A 44 -6.08 3.17 -13.68
CA ARG A 44 -4.98 4.11 -13.89
C ARG A 44 -5.22 5.40 -13.10
N GLY A 45 -4.19 5.86 -12.40
CA GLY A 45 -4.23 7.06 -11.57
C GLY A 45 -4.63 6.80 -10.12
N THR A 46 -5.11 5.60 -9.78
CA THR A 46 -5.34 5.20 -8.38
C THR A 46 -4.03 5.20 -7.61
N VAL A 47 -4.11 5.57 -6.33
CA VAL A 47 -3.01 5.47 -5.37
C VAL A 47 -3.17 4.19 -4.57
N VAL A 48 -2.09 3.42 -4.43
CA VAL A 48 -2.08 2.13 -3.76
C VAL A 48 -0.94 2.06 -2.74
N GLN A 49 -1.16 1.31 -1.67
CA GLN A 49 -0.11 0.91 -0.75
C GLN A 49 0.52 -0.38 -1.28
N CYS A 50 1.80 -0.37 -1.62
CA CYS A 50 2.50 -1.57 -2.08
C CYS A 50 3.86 -1.69 -1.38
N PRO A 51 3.97 -2.58 -0.37
CA PRO A 51 5.24 -2.85 0.29
C PRO A 51 6.21 -3.60 -0.62
N ASP A 52 7.50 -3.36 -0.44
CA ASP A 52 8.58 -4.16 -1.00
C ASP A 52 8.85 -5.36 -0.10
N MET A 53 8.71 -6.57 -0.65
CA MET A 53 8.92 -7.82 0.09
C MET A 53 10.39 -8.08 0.45
N TYR A 54 11.33 -7.35 -0.17
CA TYR A 54 12.76 -7.48 0.10
C TYR A 54 13.29 -6.46 1.10
N ASP A 55 12.43 -5.53 1.57
CA ASP A 55 12.80 -4.57 2.60
C ASP A 55 12.48 -5.10 3.99
N ASN A 56 13.51 -5.23 4.83
CA ASN A 56 13.36 -5.71 6.20
C ASN A 56 12.68 -4.69 7.13
N ALA A 57 12.59 -3.42 6.75
CA ALA A 57 11.86 -2.41 7.50
C ALA A 57 10.33 -2.54 7.33
N GLN A 58 9.89 -3.28 6.31
CA GLN A 58 8.51 -3.44 5.91
C GLN A 58 8.02 -4.85 6.24
N GLN A 59 7.06 -4.97 7.15
CA GLN A 59 6.61 -6.27 7.65
C GLN A 59 5.19 -6.56 7.19
N THR A 60 5.03 -7.61 6.38
CA THR A 60 3.76 -7.95 5.73
C THR A 60 3.36 -9.38 6.00
N GLY A 61 2.07 -9.67 5.84
CA GLY A 61 1.53 -11.01 6.00
C GLY A 61 0.02 -11.02 5.95
N TYR A 62 -0.58 -12.07 6.53
CA TYR A 62 -2.03 -12.17 6.66
C TYR A 62 -2.47 -12.33 8.10
N ILE A 63 -3.70 -11.90 8.38
CA ILE A 63 -4.33 -12.00 9.69
C ILE A 63 -4.84 -13.43 9.88
N THR A 64 -4.51 -14.02 11.03
CA THR A 64 -4.91 -15.39 11.42
C THR A 64 -6.01 -15.40 12.46
N GLY A 65 -6.36 -14.24 13.03
CA GLY A 65 -7.49 -14.09 13.93
C GLY A 65 -7.54 -12.70 14.55
N ARG A 66 -8.69 -12.35 15.16
CA ARG A 66 -8.91 -11.11 15.90
C ARG A 66 -9.61 -11.41 17.22
N SER A 67 -9.16 -10.78 18.30
CA SER A 67 -9.82 -10.80 19.62
C SER A 67 -9.78 -9.39 20.20
N GLY A 68 -10.91 -8.67 20.06
CA GLY A 68 -10.96 -7.23 20.34
C GLY A 68 -9.98 -6.45 19.46
N ASP A 69 -9.08 -5.72 20.11
CA ASP A 69 -8.01 -4.93 19.47
C ASP A 69 -6.73 -5.71 19.20
N VAL A 70 -6.70 -7.02 19.51
CA VAL A 70 -5.54 -7.88 19.28
C VAL A 70 -5.74 -8.68 18.00
N PHE A 71 -4.79 -8.53 17.09
CA PHE A 71 -4.76 -9.20 15.79
C PHE A 71 -3.60 -10.20 15.78
N SER A 72 -3.90 -11.46 15.47
CA SER A 72 -2.91 -12.51 15.28
C SER A 72 -2.44 -12.53 13.83
N THR A 73 -1.16 -12.78 13.59
CA THR A 73 -0.52 -12.70 12.27
C THR A 73 0.13 -14.00 11.84
N SER A 74 0.35 -14.14 10.54
CA SER A 74 1.11 -15.27 9.96
C SER A 74 2.58 -15.20 10.35
N GLU A 75 3.18 -14.01 10.32
CA GLU A 75 4.59 -13.76 10.59
C GLU A 75 4.82 -13.13 11.96
N ARG A 76 6.07 -13.23 12.44
CA ARG A 76 6.52 -12.52 13.64
C ARG A 76 6.67 -11.03 13.31
N ILE A 77 6.36 -10.17 14.27
CA ILE A 77 6.51 -8.72 14.13
C ILE A 77 7.64 -8.24 15.03
N ASP A 78 8.62 -7.58 14.43
CA ASP A 78 9.67 -6.86 15.13
C ASP A 78 9.25 -5.40 15.34
N PHE A 79 9.16 -4.99 16.60
CA PHE A 79 8.86 -3.60 16.99
C PHE A 79 10.14 -2.81 17.33
N SER A 80 11.34 -3.36 17.08
CA SER A 80 12.62 -2.72 17.41
C SER A 80 12.91 -1.47 16.58
N LEU A 81 12.30 -1.31 15.41
CA LEU A 81 12.53 -0.18 14.50
C LEU A 81 11.84 1.12 14.95
N GLY A 82 11.03 1.09 16.01
CA GLY A 82 10.40 2.27 16.60
C GLY A 82 8.87 2.21 16.62
N ASP A 83 8.24 3.39 16.55
CA ASP A 83 6.79 3.50 16.54
C ASP A 83 6.20 2.96 15.24
N MET A 84 5.42 1.89 15.38
CA MET A 84 4.84 1.17 14.26
C MET A 84 3.38 1.55 14.01
N TRP A 85 3.00 1.51 12.75
CA TRP A 85 1.66 1.70 12.26
C TRP A 85 1.26 0.52 11.38
N VAL A 86 -0.01 0.17 11.42
CA VAL A 86 -0.60 -0.93 10.65
C VAL A 86 -1.68 -0.42 9.71
N VAL A 87 -1.65 -0.92 8.49
CA VAL A 87 -2.76 -0.87 7.53
C VAL A 87 -3.22 -2.29 7.25
N MET A 88 -4.52 -2.49 7.02
CA MET A 88 -5.10 -3.81 6.82
C MET A 88 -6.04 -3.84 5.62
N THR A 89 -6.45 -5.05 5.21
CA THR A 89 -7.58 -5.22 4.30
C THR A 89 -8.77 -5.85 5.03
N ASP A 90 -9.99 -5.41 4.71
CA ASP A 90 -11.21 -6.10 5.18
C ASP A 90 -11.47 -7.40 4.39
N SER A 91 -12.62 -8.03 4.65
CA SER A 91 -13.09 -9.25 3.99
C SER A 91 -13.39 -9.07 2.49
N LEU A 92 -13.58 -7.84 2.02
CA LEU A 92 -13.78 -7.51 0.61
C LEU A 92 -12.46 -7.08 -0.07
N GLY A 93 -11.36 -7.04 0.68
CA GLY A 93 -10.06 -6.59 0.19
C GLY A 93 -9.90 -5.07 0.14
N ASN A 94 -10.83 -4.29 0.72
CA ASN A 94 -10.68 -2.84 0.77
C ASN A 94 -9.58 -2.45 1.75
N TYR A 95 -8.88 -1.37 1.44
CA TYR A 95 -7.95 -0.74 2.37
C TYR A 95 -8.67 -0.27 3.64
N ARG A 96 -8.09 -0.60 4.80
CA ARG A 96 -8.60 -0.27 6.12
C ARG A 96 -7.54 0.47 6.91
N GLY A 97 -7.84 1.75 7.13
CA GLY A 97 -7.25 2.64 8.13
C GLY A 97 -5.73 2.70 8.20
N ARG A 98 -5.26 3.44 9.20
CA ARG A 98 -3.86 3.47 9.62
C ARG A 98 -3.87 3.64 11.12
N TRP A 99 -3.48 2.59 11.84
CA TRP A 99 -3.57 2.57 13.30
C TRP A 99 -2.20 2.35 13.90
N ARG A 100 -1.95 2.98 15.04
CA ARG A 100 -0.73 2.69 15.80
C ARG A 100 -0.79 1.25 16.31
N ALA A 101 0.29 0.51 16.07
CA ALA A 101 0.42 -0.89 16.44
C ALA A 101 1.36 -1.02 17.65
N TYR A 102 0.96 -1.84 18.62
CA TYR A 102 1.73 -2.12 19.82
C TYR A 102 2.06 -3.61 19.93
N PRO A 103 3.22 -3.97 20.49
CA PRO A 103 3.57 -5.36 20.75
C PRO A 103 2.63 -5.97 21.78
N VAL A 104 2.33 -7.26 21.62
CA VAL A 104 1.56 -8.04 22.61
C VAL A 104 2.53 -8.91 23.40
N SER A 105 2.57 -8.70 24.72
CA SER A 105 3.49 -9.43 25.61
C SER A 105 3.34 -10.95 25.46
N GLY A 106 4.47 -11.64 25.26
CA GLY A 106 4.51 -13.10 25.06
C GLY A 106 3.95 -13.60 23.72
N LYS A 107 3.49 -12.72 22.81
CA LYS A 107 2.88 -13.10 21.53
C LYS A 107 3.55 -12.36 20.36
N PRO A 108 4.70 -12.85 19.86
CA PRO A 108 5.44 -12.20 18.79
C PRO A 108 4.75 -12.25 17.42
N LYS A 109 3.74 -13.11 17.24
CA LYS A 109 2.88 -13.17 16.04
C LYS A 109 1.54 -12.48 16.28
N ALA A 110 1.57 -11.33 16.95
CA ALA A 110 0.39 -10.54 17.21
C ALA A 110 0.76 -9.07 17.44
N PHE A 111 -0.18 -8.19 17.12
CA PHE A 111 -0.12 -6.78 17.47
C PHE A 111 -1.45 -6.33 18.08
N ARG A 112 -1.41 -5.24 18.84
CA ARG A 112 -2.60 -4.54 19.33
C ARG A 112 -2.76 -3.23 18.56
N ALA A 113 -3.95 -2.98 18.02
CA ALA A 113 -4.32 -1.73 17.37
C ALA A 113 -5.78 -1.42 17.68
N ALA A 114 -6.08 -0.17 18.07
CA ALA A 114 -7.44 0.31 18.30
C ALA A 114 -8.15 0.61 16.96
N ALA A 115 -8.33 -0.44 16.16
CA ALA A 115 -8.98 -0.38 14.86
C ALA A 115 -10.51 -0.49 15.02
N ASP A 116 -11.24 0.15 14.10
CA ASP A 116 -12.68 0.02 14.07
C ASP A 116 -13.13 -1.43 13.75
N THR A 117 -14.42 -1.69 13.92
CA THR A 117 -14.98 -3.01 13.63
C THR A 117 -15.21 -3.16 12.14
N PHE A 118 -14.62 -4.19 11.56
CA PHE A 118 -14.83 -4.61 10.18
C PHE A 118 -14.57 -6.11 10.06
N ASP A 119 -15.18 -6.73 9.06
CA ASP A 119 -15.07 -8.17 8.82
C ASP A 119 -13.70 -8.52 8.23
N LEU A 120 -13.16 -9.66 8.64
CA LEU A 120 -11.88 -10.19 8.19
C LEU A 120 -12.10 -11.56 7.56
N ASN A 121 -11.39 -11.82 6.46
CA ASN A 121 -11.25 -13.18 5.96
C ASN A 121 -10.13 -13.88 6.72
N ILE A 122 -10.46 -14.93 7.47
CA ILE A 122 -9.50 -15.78 8.15
C ILE A 122 -9.38 -17.09 7.38
N TYR A 123 -8.17 -17.40 6.91
CA TYR A 123 -7.92 -18.62 6.12
C TYR A 123 -8.26 -19.88 6.92
N ASP A 124 -9.14 -20.72 6.37
CA ASP A 124 -9.70 -21.91 7.05
C ASP A 124 -9.35 -23.23 6.34
N ARG A 125 -8.54 -23.19 5.27
CA ARG A 125 -8.22 -24.33 4.38
C ARG A 125 -9.43 -24.97 3.68
N SER A 126 -10.60 -24.35 3.72
CA SER A 126 -11.84 -24.86 3.16
C SER A 126 -12.56 -23.79 2.35
N THR A 127 -13.34 -22.93 3.01
CA THR A 127 -14.24 -21.97 2.35
C THR A 127 -13.62 -20.59 2.14
N VAL A 128 -12.61 -20.23 2.94
CA VAL A 128 -11.91 -18.96 2.89
C VAL A 128 -10.48 -19.19 2.43
N GLN A 129 -10.22 -18.92 1.16
CA GLN A 129 -8.90 -19.12 0.54
C GLN A 129 -8.02 -17.87 0.52
N ASN A 130 -8.63 -16.67 0.53
CA ASN A 130 -7.90 -15.40 0.48
C ASN A 130 -8.04 -14.64 1.81
N PRO A 131 -7.06 -14.73 2.72
CA PRO A 131 -7.13 -14.07 4.01
C PRO A 131 -6.91 -12.55 3.91
N SER A 132 -7.48 -11.83 4.86
CA SER A 132 -7.21 -10.41 5.06
C SER A 132 -5.73 -10.18 5.36
N ARG A 133 -5.14 -9.17 4.73
CA ARG A 133 -3.71 -8.86 4.80
C ARG A 133 -3.43 -7.72 5.76
N TYR A 134 -2.19 -7.66 6.23
CA TYR A 134 -1.67 -6.54 6.99
C TYR A 134 -0.32 -6.08 6.43
N PHE A 135 -0.01 -4.82 6.69
CA PHE A 135 1.30 -4.25 6.48
C PHE A 135 1.63 -3.33 7.66
N ILE A 136 2.76 -3.60 8.32
CA ILE A 136 3.27 -2.89 9.50
C ILE A 136 4.65 -2.34 9.17
N ALA A 137 4.83 -1.04 9.41
CA ALA A 137 6.12 -0.37 9.36
C ALA A 137 6.07 0.92 10.19
N THR A 138 7.19 1.65 10.26
CA THR A 138 7.20 2.99 10.83
C THR A 138 6.40 3.96 9.95
N ASP A 139 6.08 5.15 10.47
CA ASP A 139 5.30 6.12 9.69
C ASP A 139 6.00 6.53 8.38
N SER A 140 7.32 6.73 8.42
CA SER A 140 8.11 7.07 7.25
C SER A 140 8.14 5.94 6.21
N GLU A 141 8.25 4.69 6.64
CA GLU A 141 8.29 3.52 5.75
C GLU A 141 6.93 3.20 5.12
N LEU A 142 5.85 3.43 5.85
CA LEU A 142 4.52 3.37 5.24
C LEU A 142 4.32 4.50 4.21
N ASN A 143 4.91 5.69 4.39
CA ASN A 143 4.79 6.74 3.39
C ASN A 143 5.64 6.48 2.14
N SER A 144 6.79 5.78 2.27
CA SER A 144 7.67 5.42 1.14
C SER A 144 7.09 4.34 0.23
N THR A 145 6.02 3.66 0.67
CA THR A 145 5.39 2.54 -0.03
C THR A 145 4.04 2.91 -0.64
N ILE A 146 3.80 4.20 -0.83
CA ILE A 146 2.65 4.73 -1.56
C ILE A 146 3.05 4.87 -3.03
N TRP A 147 2.23 4.32 -3.92
CA TRP A 147 2.49 4.29 -5.35
C TRP A 147 1.28 4.75 -6.15
N ARG A 148 1.53 5.34 -7.32
CA ARG A 148 0.51 5.66 -8.31
C ARG A 148 0.49 4.58 -9.38
N VAL A 149 -0.71 4.13 -9.76
CA VAL A 149 -0.90 3.16 -10.83
C VAL A 149 -0.81 3.86 -12.19
N ASP A 150 0.17 3.49 -13.01
CA ASP A 150 0.31 3.98 -14.38
C ASP A 150 -0.43 3.13 -15.40
N SER A 151 -0.48 1.82 -15.18
CA SER A 151 -1.27 0.89 -15.99
C SER A 151 -1.68 -0.34 -15.18
N ALA A 152 -2.88 -0.84 -15.47
CA ALA A 152 -3.36 -2.13 -15.00
C ALA A 152 -3.71 -2.97 -16.22
N LYS A 153 -3.09 -4.15 -16.37
CA LYS A 153 -3.27 -5.04 -17.52
C LYS A 153 -3.69 -6.43 -17.04
N PRO A 154 -4.89 -6.92 -17.43
CA PRO A 154 -5.29 -8.30 -17.17
C PRO A 154 -4.36 -9.30 -17.86
N ASN A 155 -4.07 -10.42 -17.19
CA ASN A 155 -3.17 -11.47 -17.70
C ASN A 155 -3.94 -12.69 -18.27
N GLY A 156 -5.25 -12.79 -18.03
CA GLY A 156 -6.08 -13.91 -18.50
C GLY A 156 -6.03 -15.17 -17.62
N ASP A 157 -5.44 -15.08 -16.43
CA ASP A 157 -5.28 -16.14 -15.43
C ASP A 157 -5.77 -15.70 -14.03
N ASP A 158 -6.85 -14.90 -13.97
CA ASP A 158 -7.38 -14.25 -12.75
C ASP A 158 -6.38 -13.34 -12.02
N THR A 159 -5.34 -12.90 -12.74
CA THR A 159 -4.36 -11.93 -12.26
C THR A 159 -4.26 -10.74 -13.19
N GLN A 160 -3.76 -9.63 -12.65
CA GLN A 160 -3.43 -8.43 -13.38
C GLN A 160 -2.01 -7.98 -13.06
N THR A 161 -1.34 -7.39 -14.04
CA THR A 161 -0.04 -6.75 -13.88
C THR A 161 -0.25 -5.25 -13.73
N LEU A 162 0.26 -4.69 -12.62
CA LEU A 162 0.27 -3.26 -12.38
C LEU A 162 1.67 -2.70 -12.62
N SER A 163 1.73 -1.60 -13.36
CA SER A 163 2.92 -0.74 -13.41
C SER A 163 2.68 0.46 -12.52
N LEU A 164 3.62 0.70 -11.63
CA LEU A 164 3.52 1.67 -10.55
C LEU A 164 4.65 2.69 -10.65
N THR A 165 4.35 3.94 -10.33
CA THR A 165 5.31 5.02 -10.13
C THR A 165 5.26 5.53 -8.70
N GLU A 166 6.42 5.91 -8.18
CA GLU A 166 6.55 6.49 -6.85
C GLU A 166 5.61 7.70 -6.69
N TYR A 167 4.87 7.73 -5.58
CA TYR A 167 3.95 8.81 -5.25
C TYR A 167 4.57 9.76 -4.23
N SER A 168 4.34 11.06 -4.42
CA SER A 168 4.68 12.08 -3.42
C SER A 168 3.72 13.25 -3.53
N ASP A 169 3.19 13.70 -2.39
CA ASP A 169 2.37 14.91 -2.31
C ASP A 169 3.16 16.16 -2.74
N SER A 170 4.50 16.13 -2.60
CA SER A 170 5.37 17.25 -3.01
C SER A 170 5.35 17.52 -4.53
N ILE A 171 4.74 16.62 -5.31
CA ILE A 171 4.49 16.83 -6.74
C ILE A 171 3.42 17.90 -6.95
N TYR A 172 2.40 17.95 -6.10
CA TYR A 172 1.22 18.79 -6.28
C TYR A 172 1.28 20.02 -5.36
N PRO A 173 0.97 21.24 -5.85
CA PRO A 173 0.87 22.45 -5.05
C PRO A 173 -0.43 22.53 -4.24
#